data_AF-A0AA96TYM6-F1
#
_entry.id   AF-A0AA96TYM6-F1
#
_cell.length_a   1.000
_cell.length_b   1.000
_cell.length_c   1.000
_cell.angle_alpha   90.00
_cell.angle_beta   90.00
_cell.angle_gamma   90.00
#
_symmetry.space_group_name_H-M   'P 1'
#
loop_
_entity.id
_entity.type
_entity.pdbx_description
1 polymer ?
#
loop_
_entity_poly.entity_id
_entity_poly.type
_entity_poly.pdbx_seq_one_letter_code
_entity_poly.pdbx_strand_id
1 'polypeptide(L)'
;MKPIKEKLFIFTNQKTLLKEKRKTKSTALQVYISKQYQFLNSKKEVKNLGELFTNVSIQNIPAGTGECAAPKLLQYAFLHDLKPIAMAEFWWGKPPNKEVRKHQQFYPACQGKCKPILTHMLDGIEMDTNPLLENPAVGKKLEIVFEDDELIIIYKPNDFLSVPGIHIQDSVYSRIKQQIKGVSGPIIVHRLDMATSGLLVLAKNKNAHKIIQSQFINKTVKKRYTALLDGIITENKGIINLPLRVDLDDRPRQLVCYEHGKPAKTKWEVIERKNGKTKVHFYPISGRTHQLRMHASHSLGLNTPIIGDDLYGKKSDRLYLHSDTLEFAHPITKEKMKFHKKADF
;
A
#
# COMPACT_ATOMS: atom_id res chain seq x y z
N MET A 1 -8.83 -50.88 21.98
CA MET A 1 -8.22 -49.84 21.11
C MET A 1 -8.48 -50.02 19.61
N LYS A 2 -8.41 -51.23 19.01
CA LYS A 2 -8.72 -51.46 17.57
C LYS A 2 -10.11 -50.95 17.10
N PRO A 3 -11.21 -51.16 17.84
CA PRO A 3 -12.55 -50.75 17.39
C PRO A 3 -12.74 -49.23 17.27
N ILE A 4 -12.03 -48.47 18.12
CA ILE A 4 -12.07 -47.00 18.10
C ILE A 4 -11.29 -46.46 16.90
N LYS A 5 -10.16 -47.09 16.54
CA LYS A 5 -9.37 -46.71 15.36
C LYS A 5 -10.13 -46.96 14.05
N GLU A 6 -10.87 -48.05 13.95
CA GLU A 6 -11.72 -48.36 12.78
C GLU A 6 -12.87 -47.35 12.65
N LYS A 7 -13.58 -47.04 13.75
CA LYS A 7 -14.61 -45.99 13.75
C LYS A 7 -14.04 -44.62 13.36
N LEU A 8 -12.87 -44.26 13.90
CA LEU A 8 -12.19 -43.01 13.55
C LEU A 8 -11.82 -42.97 12.06
N PHE A 9 -11.36 -44.07 11.49
CA PHE A 9 -11.03 -44.17 10.06
C PHE A 9 -12.27 -43.96 9.18
N ILE A 10 -13.40 -44.59 9.52
CA ILE A 10 -14.68 -44.41 8.80
C ILE A 10 -15.11 -42.94 8.81
N PHE A 11 -15.16 -42.31 9.98
CA PHE A 11 -15.55 -40.90 10.08
C PHE A 11 -14.56 -39.96 9.39
N THR A 12 -13.25 -40.28 9.43
CA THR A 12 -12.23 -39.50 8.74
C THR A 12 -12.40 -39.58 7.22
N ASN A 13 -12.66 -40.77 6.67
CA ASN A 13 -12.93 -40.95 5.24
C ASN A 13 -14.23 -40.26 4.81
N GLN A 14 -15.30 -40.39 5.60
CA GLN A 14 -16.56 -39.68 5.33
C GLN A 14 -16.34 -38.16 5.34
N LYS A 15 -15.59 -37.63 6.32
CA LYS A 15 -15.23 -36.21 6.38
C LYS A 15 -14.45 -35.77 5.15
N THR A 16 -13.49 -36.57 4.68
CA THR A 16 -12.71 -36.29 3.47
C THR A 16 -13.60 -36.27 2.23
N LEU A 17 -14.47 -37.27 2.06
CA LEU A 17 -15.41 -37.35 0.94
C LEU A 17 -16.39 -36.17 0.92
N LEU A 18 -16.93 -35.80 2.08
CA LEU A 18 -17.82 -34.63 2.20
C LEU A 18 -17.09 -33.32 1.92
N LYS A 19 -15.82 -33.18 2.33
CA LYS A 19 -14.98 -32.02 2.01
C LYS A 19 -14.76 -31.89 0.50
N GLU A 20 -14.43 -32.99 -0.18
CA GLU A 20 -14.28 -33.00 -1.65
C GLU A 20 -15.60 -32.69 -2.36
N LYS A 21 -16.71 -33.33 -1.95
CA LYS A 21 -18.04 -33.05 -2.51
C LYS A 21 -18.44 -31.58 -2.33
N ARG A 22 -18.16 -30.99 -1.16
CA ARG A 22 -18.38 -29.56 -0.90
C ARG A 22 -17.53 -28.70 -1.82
N LYS A 23 -16.24 -29.02 -1.99
CA LYS A 23 -15.31 -28.28 -2.86
C LYS A 23 -15.76 -28.30 -4.31
N THR A 24 -16.16 -29.46 -4.84
CA THR A 24 -16.66 -29.61 -6.20
C THR A 24 -17.94 -28.83 -6.42
N LYS A 25 -18.94 -28.97 -5.53
CA LYS A 25 -20.20 -28.22 -5.62
C LYS A 25 -19.99 -26.70 -5.52
N SER A 26 -19.13 -26.25 -4.60
CA SER A 26 -18.77 -24.84 -4.43
C SER A 26 -18.12 -24.29 -5.70
N THR A 27 -17.21 -25.06 -6.31
CA THR A 27 -16.55 -24.67 -7.57
C THR A 27 -17.57 -24.56 -8.72
N ALA A 28 -18.43 -25.57 -8.89
CA ALA A 28 -19.46 -25.56 -9.91
C ALA A 28 -20.41 -24.36 -9.75
N LEU A 29 -20.81 -24.05 -8.51
CA LEU A 29 -21.65 -22.89 -8.22
C LEU A 29 -20.94 -21.58 -8.55
N GLN A 30 -19.67 -21.41 -8.18
CA GLN A 30 -18.91 -20.20 -8.51
C GLN A 30 -18.75 -20.01 -10.03
N VAL A 31 -18.53 -21.09 -10.78
CA VAL A 31 -18.51 -21.06 -12.25
C VAL A 31 -19.88 -20.65 -12.80
N TYR A 32 -20.97 -21.19 -12.27
CA TYR A 32 -22.32 -20.82 -12.67
C TYR A 32 -22.59 -19.33 -12.40
N ILE A 33 -22.35 -18.87 -11.16
CA ILE A 33 -22.54 -17.46 -10.76
C ILE A 33 -21.71 -16.54 -11.66
N SER A 34 -20.44 -16.86 -11.89
CA SER A 34 -19.53 -16.09 -12.73
C SER A 34 -20.10 -15.85 -14.14
N LYS A 35 -20.78 -16.85 -14.72
CA LYS A 35 -21.45 -16.73 -16.02
C LYS A 35 -22.71 -15.86 -16.02
N GLN A 36 -23.39 -15.73 -14.86
CA GLN A 36 -24.60 -14.91 -14.74
C GLN A 36 -24.29 -13.42 -14.67
N TYR A 37 -23.14 -13.04 -14.13
CA TYR A 37 -22.69 -11.65 -14.12
C TYR A 37 -22.16 -11.26 -15.49
N GLN A 38 -22.97 -10.55 -16.25
CA GLN A 38 -22.67 -10.09 -17.62
C GLN A 38 -22.55 -8.56 -17.63
N PHE A 39 -21.47 -8.06 -18.23
CA PHE A 39 -21.17 -6.62 -18.29
C PHE A 39 -21.06 -6.16 -19.74
N LEU A 40 -21.82 -5.14 -20.08
CA LEU A 40 -21.78 -4.45 -21.37
C LEU A 40 -20.68 -3.39 -21.37
N ASN A 41 -20.14 -3.11 -22.56
CA ASN A 41 -19.43 -1.87 -22.84
C ASN A 41 -20.27 -0.93 -23.71
N SER A 42 -19.69 0.21 -24.07
CA SER A 42 -20.32 1.23 -24.93
C SER A 42 -20.76 0.71 -26.31
N LYS A 43 -20.15 -0.38 -26.79
CA LYS A 43 -20.45 -1.04 -28.08
C LYS A 43 -21.44 -2.22 -27.94
N LYS A 44 -22.04 -2.39 -26.76
CA LYS A 44 -22.93 -3.51 -26.40
C LYS A 44 -22.25 -4.89 -26.41
N GLU A 45 -20.93 -4.94 -26.33
CA GLU A 45 -20.21 -6.20 -26.22
C GLU A 45 -20.31 -6.71 -24.78
N VAL A 46 -20.65 -7.99 -24.62
CA VAL A 46 -20.86 -8.63 -23.32
C VAL A 46 -19.63 -9.45 -22.94
N LYS A 47 -19.18 -9.32 -21.69
CA LYS A 47 -18.27 -10.28 -21.06
C LYS A 47 -18.76 -10.67 -19.67
N ASN A 48 -18.52 -11.92 -19.30
CA ASN A 48 -18.80 -12.41 -17.95
C ASN A 48 -17.56 -12.36 -17.05
N LEU A 49 -17.73 -12.61 -15.75
CA LEU A 49 -16.61 -12.56 -14.79
C LEU A 49 -15.48 -13.53 -15.11
N GLY A 50 -15.77 -14.71 -15.64
CA GLY A 50 -14.74 -15.70 -16.03
C GLY A 50 -13.86 -15.20 -17.17
N GLU A 51 -14.43 -14.44 -18.10
CA GLU A 51 -13.72 -13.84 -19.23
C GLU A 51 -12.92 -12.59 -18.83
N LEU A 52 -13.38 -11.86 -17.81
CA LEU A 52 -12.73 -10.62 -17.34
C LEU A 52 -11.57 -10.91 -16.38
N PHE A 53 -11.60 -12.04 -15.67
CA PHE A 53 -10.60 -12.43 -14.68
C PHE A 53 -9.70 -13.57 -15.18
N THR A 54 -9.21 -13.49 -16.42
CA THR A 54 -8.41 -14.57 -17.06
C THR A 54 -7.15 -14.97 -16.29
N ASN A 55 -6.54 -14.02 -15.57
CA ASN A 55 -5.29 -14.24 -14.82
C ASN A 55 -5.51 -14.85 -13.42
N VAL A 56 -6.76 -15.14 -13.05
CA VAL A 56 -7.12 -15.60 -11.72
C VAL A 56 -8.08 -16.79 -11.88
N SER A 57 -7.89 -17.85 -11.09
CA SER A 57 -8.88 -18.93 -11.09
C SER A 57 -10.24 -18.38 -10.62
N ILE A 58 -11.34 -18.91 -11.15
CA ILE A 58 -12.69 -18.47 -10.76
C ILE A 58 -12.91 -18.53 -9.24
N GLN A 59 -12.27 -19.50 -8.57
CA GLN A 59 -12.29 -19.65 -7.11
C GLN A 59 -11.61 -18.50 -6.35
N ASN A 60 -10.72 -17.76 -7.02
CA ASN A 60 -9.94 -16.66 -6.47
C ASN A 60 -10.46 -15.29 -6.91
N ILE A 61 -11.59 -15.22 -7.62
CA ILE A 61 -12.28 -13.95 -7.86
C ILE A 61 -12.76 -13.41 -6.50
N PRO A 62 -12.48 -12.15 -6.14
CA PRO A 62 -12.88 -11.62 -4.84
C PRO A 62 -14.39 -11.65 -4.65
N ALA A 63 -14.84 -11.95 -3.43
CA ALA A 63 -16.27 -11.96 -3.10
C ALA A 63 -16.91 -10.57 -3.32
N GLY A 64 -18.14 -10.56 -3.83
CA GLY A 64 -18.88 -9.32 -4.15
C GLY A 64 -18.39 -8.61 -5.42
N THR A 65 -17.57 -9.25 -6.25
CA THR A 65 -17.22 -8.72 -7.58
C THR A 65 -18.47 -8.62 -8.44
N GLY A 66 -18.67 -7.47 -9.10
CA GLY A 66 -19.88 -7.15 -9.87
C GLY A 66 -20.96 -6.41 -9.08
N GLU A 67 -20.86 -6.36 -7.74
CA GLU A 67 -21.89 -5.76 -6.88
C GLU A 67 -21.70 -4.25 -6.65
N CYS A 68 -20.56 -3.69 -7.07
CA CYS A 68 -20.25 -2.27 -6.89
C CYS A 68 -21.18 -1.35 -7.69
N ALA A 69 -21.37 -0.12 -7.21
CA ALA A 69 -22.28 0.86 -7.81
C ALA A 69 -21.85 1.24 -9.23
N ALA A 70 -20.56 1.53 -9.45
CA ALA A 70 -20.04 1.93 -10.76
C ALA A 70 -20.40 0.94 -11.90
N PRO A 71 -20.07 -0.37 -11.82
CA PRO A 71 -20.49 -1.34 -12.83
C PRO A 71 -22.00 -1.38 -13.08
N LYS A 72 -22.83 -1.30 -12.03
CA LYS A 72 -24.29 -1.34 -12.16
C LYS A 72 -24.85 -0.12 -12.89
N LEU A 73 -24.34 1.07 -12.58
CA LEU A 73 -24.73 2.31 -13.24
C LEU A 73 -24.32 2.33 -14.71
N LEU A 74 -23.11 1.88 -15.02
CA LEU A 74 -22.65 1.75 -16.41
C LEU A 74 -23.46 0.70 -17.18
N GLN A 75 -23.79 -0.43 -16.54
CA GLN A 75 -24.61 -1.47 -17.14
C GLN A 75 -25.98 -0.91 -17.52
N TYR A 76 -26.61 -0.15 -16.61
CA TYR A 76 -27.88 0.53 -16.88
C TYR A 76 -27.74 1.53 -18.03
N ALA A 77 -26.72 2.39 -17.98
CA ALA A 77 -26.49 3.37 -19.04
C ALA A 77 -26.38 2.71 -20.41
N PHE A 78 -25.56 1.66 -20.53
CA PHE A 78 -25.39 0.95 -21.79
C PHE A 78 -26.64 0.15 -22.19
N LEU A 79 -27.43 -0.41 -21.28
CA LEU A 79 -28.70 -1.04 -21.64
C LEU A 79 -29.70 -0.05 -22.25
N HIS A 80 -29.65 1.21 -21.83
CA HIS A 80 -30.60 2.26 -22.21
C HIS A 80 -30.03 3.29 -23.21
N ASP A 81 -28.92 2.97 -23.87
CA ASP A 81 -28.28 3.85 -24.87
C ASP A 81 -27.90 5.24 -24.33
N LEU A 82 -27.65 5.32 -23.02
CA LEU A 82 -27.19 6.54 -22.35
C LEU A 82 -25.67 6.64 -22.48
N LYS A 83 -25.18 7.86 -22.69
CA LYS A 83 -23.75 8.18 -22.72
C LYS A 83 -23.27 8.62 -21.33
N PRO A 84 -22.41 7.85 -20.63
CA PRO A 84 -21.79 8.31 -19.40
C PRO A 84 -20.93 9.56 -19.68
N ILE A 85 -21.10 10.61 -18.87
CA ILE A 85 -20.31 11.86 -18.99
C ILE A 85 -19.23 11.91 -17.90
N ALA A 86 -19.63 11.64 -16.66
CA ALA A 86 -18.72 11.61 -15.52
C ALA A 86 -19.28 10.68 -14.43
N MET A 87 -18.40 10.15 -13.59
CA MET A 87 -18.79 9.32 -12.44
C MET A 87 -17.82 9.55 -11.30
N ALA A 88 -18.35 9.61 -10.09
CA ALA A 88 -17.56 9.69 -8.87
C ALA A 88 -18.19 8.78 -7.80
N GLU A 89 -17.35 8.11 -7.03
CA GLU A 89 -17.76 7.26 -5.91
C GLU A 89 -17.25 7.87 -4.60
N PHE A 90 -18.08 7.84 -3.56
CA PHE A 90 -17.71 8.29 -2.22
C PHE A 90 -18.23 7.32 -1.15
N TRP A 91 -17.63 7.38 0.03
CA TRP A 91 -18.05 6.54 1.15
C TRP A 91 -19.14 7.20 1.98
N TRP A 92 -20.22 6.48 2.27
CA TRP A 92 -21.32 6.98 3.09
C TRP A 92 -21.45 6.20 4.40
N GLY A 93 -21.05 6.83 5.50
CA GLY A 93 -21.31 6.38 6.86
C GLY A 93 -20.05 5.98 7.62
N LYS A 94 -20.20 5.14 8.64
CA LYS A 94 -19.09 4.69 9.49
C LYS A 94 -18.14 3.78 8.68
N PRO A 95 -16.80 3.95 8.78
CA PRO A 95 -15.86 3.06 8.12
C PRO A 95 -15.89 1.62 8.68
N PRO A 96 -15.49 0.61 7.88
CA PRO A 96 -15.22 -0.72 8.38
C PRO A 96 -14.06 -0.71 9.39
N ASN A 97 -14.06 -1.61 10.36
CA ASN A 97 -13.05 -1.65 11.43
C ASN A 97 -11.61 -1.92 10.96
N LYS A 98 -11.42 -2.43 9.73
CA LYS A 98 -10.11 -2.84 9.19
C LYS A 98 -9.50 -1.78 8.25
N GLU A 99 -10.32 -0.92 7.67
CA GLU A 99 -9.96 -0.02 6.58
C GLU A 99 -10.09 1.44 6.99
N VAL A 100 -9.40 2.32 6.26
CA VAL A 100 -9.60 3.76 6.38
C VAL A 100 -10.63 4.19 5.34
N ARG A 101 -11.84 4.53 5.79
CA ARG A 101 -12.86 5.23 5.00
C ARG A 101 -13.38 6.43 5.77
N LYS A 102 -13.75 7.50 5.06
CA LYS A 102 -14.28 8.73 5.65
C LYS A 102 -15.62 9.06 5.01
N HIS A 103 -16.61 9.41 5.82
CA HIS A 103 -17.92 9.84 5.33
C HIS A 103 -17.75 11.02 4.34
N GLN A 104 -18.45 10.96 3.21
CA GLN A 104 -18.42 11.93 2.10
C GLN A 104 -17.08 12.06 1.36
N GLN A 105 -16.08 11.25 1.69
CA GLN A 105 -14.80 11.25 0.98
C GLN A 105 -14.91 10.46 -0.33
N PHE A 106 -14.40 11.03 -1.41
CA PHE A 106 -14.30 10.37 -2.71
C PHE A 106 -13.18 9.33 -2.74
N TYR A 107 -13.44 8.20 -3.39
CA TYR A 107 -12.49 7.11 -3.57
C TYR A 107 -12.52 6.61 -5.01
N PRO A 108 -11.37 6.25 -5.60
CA PRO A 108 -11.36 5.58 -6.90
C PRO A 108 -11.95 4.17 -6.78
N ALA A 109 -12.37 3.62 -7.91
CA ALA A 109 -12.80 2.24 -8.02
C ALA A 109 -11.69 1.28 -7.54
N CYS A 110 -12.08 0.23 -6.81
CA CYS A 110 -11.13 -0.74 -6.28
C CYS A 110 -10.37 -1.49 -7.40
N GLN A 111 -9.08 -1.75 -7.17
CA GLN A 111 -8.22 -2.36 -8.19
C GLN A 111 -8.46 -3.86 -8.38
N GLY A 112 -8.93 -4.58 -7.36
CA GLY A 112 -9.10 -6.03 -7.41
C GLY A 112 -10.42 -6.47 -8.03
N LYS A 113 -11.53 -5.77 -7.74
CA LYS A 113 -12.88 -6.18 -8.18
C LYS A 113 -13.38 -5.36 -9.36
N CYS A 114 -13.34 -4.04 -9.24
CA CYS A 114 -13.90 -3.15 -10.25
C CYS A 114 -13.00 -3.02 -11.47
N LYS A 115 -11.68 -2.92 -11.31
CA LYS A 115 -10.78 -2.64 -12.45
C LYS A 115 -10.91 -3.61 -13.62
N PRO A 116 -10.96 -4.95 -13.46
CA PRO A 116 -11.11 -5.84 -14.62
C PRO A 116 -12.45 -5.61 -15.35
N ILE A 117 -13.52 -5.36 -14.59
CA ILE A 117 -14.84 -5.05 -15.13
C ILE A 117 -14.83 -3.71 -15.86
N LEU A 118 -14.37 -2.64 -15.19
CA LEU A 118 -14.36 -1.28 -15.74
C LEU A 118 -13.43 -1.16 -16.95
N THR A 119 -12.32 -1.93 -17.00
CA THR A 119 -11.46 -2.01 -18.20
C THR A 119 -12.26 -2.44 -19.42
N HIS A 120 -13.19 -3.39 -19.28
CA HIS A 120 -14.08 -3.80 -20.37
C HIS A 120 -15.19 -2.78 -20.61
N MET A 121 -15.90 -2.37 -19.56
CA MET A 121 -17.07 -1.51 -19.68
C MET A 121 -16.74 -0.14 -20.27
N LEU A 122 -15.56 0.40 -19.97
CA LEU A 122 -15.09 1.69 -20.48
C LEU A 122 -14.27 1.56 -21.77
N ASP A 123 -14.15 0.35 -22.35
CA ASP A 123 -13.43 0.16 -23.59
C ASP A 123 -14.03 1.02 -24.72
N GLY A 124 -13.15 1.68 -25.47
CA GLY A 124 -13.52 2.63 -26.54
C GLY A 124 -14.11 3.95 -26.07
N ILE A 125 -14.19 4.23 -24.76
CA ILE A 125 -14.57 5.55 -24.23
C ILE A 125 -13.30 6.38 -24.08
N GLU A 126 -13.32 7.61 -24.61
CA GLU A 126 -12.24 8.58 -24.40
C GLU A 126 -12.17 8.97 -22.92
N MET A 127 -10.99 8.80 -22.33
CA MET A 127 -10.73 9.05 -20.91
C MET A 127 -9.52 9.98 -20.79
N ASP A 128 -9.48 10.75 -19.71
CA ASP A 128 -8.30 11.53 -19.34
C ASP A 128 -7.05 10.65 -19.24
N THR A 129 -5.87 11.26 -19.45
CA THR A 129 -4.60 10.56 -19.29
C THR A 129 -4.50 9.97 -17.88
N ASN A 130 -4.02 8.74 -17.79
CA ASN A 130 -3.88 8.10 -16.49
C ASN A 130 -2.70 8.71 -15.73
N PRO A 131 -2.94 9.51 -14.67
CA PRO A 131 -1.87 10.21 -13.96
C PRO A 131 -0.92 9.25 -13.25
N LEU A 132 -1.29 7.98 -13.08
CA LEU A 132 -0.43 6.96 -12.47
C LEU A 132 0.68 6.44 -13.39
N LEU A 133 0.59 6.74 -14.71
CA LEU A 133 1.60 6.36 -15.70
C LEU A 133 2.65 7.45 -15.91
N GLU A 134 2.35 8.68 -15.48
CA GLU A 134 3.29 9.80 -15.54
C GLU A 134 4.39 9.62 -14.49
N ASN A 135 5.64 9.86 -14.87
CA ASN A 135 6.77 9.76 -13.95
C ASN A 135 6.93 11.10 -13.18
N PRO A 136 6.56 11.18 -11.88
CA PRO A 136 6.66 12.42 -11.13
C PRO A 136 8.10 12.80 -10.74
N ALA A 137 9.08 11.95 -11.05
CA ALA A 137 10.49 12.19 -10.76
C ALA A 137 11.25 12.90 -11.89
N VAL A 138 10.62 13.12 -13.05
CA VAL A 138 11.25 13.83 -14.19
C VAL A 138 11.76 15.19 -13.71
N GLY A 139 13.01 15.52 -14.05
CA GLY A 139 13.67 16.77 -13.66
C GLY A 139 14.15 16.86 -12.21
N LYS A 140 13.72 15.97 -11.30
CA LYS A 140 14.21 15.97 -9.91
C LYS A 140 15.67 15.53 -9.85
N LYS A 141 16.44 16.01 -8.86
CA LYS A 141 17.82 15.54 -8.59
C LYS A 141 17.85 14.76 -7.28
N LEU A 142 18.80 13.81 -7.18
CA LEU A 142 19.11 13.14 -5.91
C LEU A 142 20.31 13.84 -5.29
N GLU A 143 20.13 14.36 -4.09
CA GLU A 143 21.20 14.97 -3.33
C GLU A 143 21.90 13.90 -2.48
N ILE A 144 23.22 13.81 -2.62
CA ILE A 144 24.07 12.97 -1.78
C ILE A 144 24.46 13.78 -0.56
N VAL A 145 24.00 13.34 0.61
CA VAL A 145 24.27 13.96 1.91
C VAL A 145 25.60 13.47 2.48
N PHE A 146 25.96 12.21 2.20
CA PHE A 146 27.21 11.59 2.63
C PHE A 146 27.55 10.44 1.70
N GLU A 147 28.83 10.24 1.44
CA GLU A 147 29.35 9.10 0.70
C GLU A 147 30.74 8.74 1.23
N ASP A 148 30.97 7.44 1.43
CA ASP A 148 32.30 6.85 1.66
C ASP A 148 32.44 5.59 0.79
N ASP A 149 33.39 4.70 1.11
CA ASP A 149 33.61 3.46 0.35
C ASP A 149 32.49 2.42 0.53
N GLU A 150 31.70 2.54 1.60
CA GLU A 150 30.75 1.52 2.05
C GLU A 150 29.30 1.93 1.84
N LEU A 151 28.99 3.22 2.01
CA LEU A 151 27.64 3.75 2.14
C LEU A 151 27.43 5.02 1.32
N ILE A 152 26.16 5.25 0.99
CA ILE A 152 25.67 6.54 0.49
C ILE A 152 24.43 6.90 1.29
N ILE A 153 24.38 8.13 1.80
CA ILE A 153 23.17 8.75 2.34
C ILE A 153 22.66 9.75 1.34
N ILE A 154 21.41 9.60 0.94
CA ILE A 154 20.76 10.51 0.01
C ILE A 154 19.54 11.16 0.64
N TYR A 155 19.22 12.37 0.16
CA TYR A 155 17.92 12.97 0.37
C TYR A 155 17.02 12.59 -0.81
N LYS A 156 15.98 11.79 -0.52
CA LYS A 156 14.96 11.43 -1.51
C LYS A 156 13.87 12.51 -1.52
N PRO A 157 13.60 13.19 -2.64
CA PRO A 157 12.44 14.08 -2.72
C PRO A 157 11.11 13.29 -2.64
N ASN A 158 10.00 13.98 -2.38
CA ASN A 158 8.66 13.40 -2.52
C ASN A 158 8.39 13.01 -3.97
N ASP A 159 7.40 12.15 -4.17
CA ASP A 159 6.98 11.60 -5.47
C ASP A 159 8.17 11.10 -6.30
N PHE A 160 8.96 10.23 -5.66
CA PHE A 160 10.12 9.58 -6.25
C PHE A 160 10.20 8.16 -5.69
N LEU A 161 10.18 7.15 -6.57
CA LEU A 161 10.27 5.75 -6.18
C LEU A 161 11.64 5.40 -5.56
N SER A 162 11.64 4.65 -4.45
CA SER A 162 12.88 4.08 -3.91
C SER A 162 13.45 2.95 -4.77
N VAL A 163 12.57 2.16 -5.38
CA VAL A 163 12.90 1.02 -6.26
C VAL A 163 12.00 1.04 -7.51
N PRO A 164 12.41 0.44 -8.64
CA PRO A 164 11.60 0.46 -9.86
C PRO A 164 10.20 -0.11 -9.62
N GLY A 165 9.20 0.56 -10.19
CA GLY A 165 7.80 0.13 -10.20
C GLY A 165 7.50 -0.80 -11.38
N ILE A 166 6.21 -1.10 -11.57
CA ILE A 166 5.76 -1.91 -12.71
C ILE A 166 5.83 -1.09 -14.00
N HIS A 167 5.28 0.12 -13.98
CA HIS A 167 5.21 0.99 -15.17
C HIS A 167 6.32 2.06 -15.19
N ILE A 168 6.70 2.59 -14.03
CA ILE A 168 7.74 3.63 -13.90
C ILE A 168 9.02 2.98 -13.38
N GLN A 169 10.05 2.94 -14.22
CA GLN A 169 11.35 2.34 -13.86
C GLN A 169 12.30 3.32 -13.16
N ASP A 170 12.07 4.63 -13.33
CA ASP A 170 12.86 5.68 -12.71
C ASP A 170 12.71 5.69 -11.19
N SER A 171 13.82 5.47 -10.48
CA SER A 171 13.87 5.25 -9.04
C SER A 171 15.24 5.59 -8.47
N VAL A 172 15.33 5.74 -7.15
CA VAL A 172 16.63 5.95 -6.46
C VAL A 172 17.61 4.85 -6.85
N TYR A 173 17.16 3.59 -6.84
CA TYR A 173 17.97 2.46 -7.28
C TYR A 173 18.51 2.65 -8.70
N SER A 174 17.65 2.94 -9.69
CA SER A 174 18.08 3.01 -11.08
C SER A 174 19.04 4.17 -11.32
N ARG A 175 18.78 5.34 -10.71
CA ARG A 175 19.66 6.51 -10.87
C ARG A 175 21.01 6.34 -10.18
N ILE A 176 21.04 5.83 -8.94
CA ILE A 176 22.30 5.60 -8.23
C ILE A 176 23.15 4.57 -8.96
N LYS A 177 22.54 3.50 -9.47
CA LYS A 177 23.25 2.48 -10.26
C LYS A 177 23.87 3.06 -11.54
N GLN A 178 23.27 4.09 -12.13
CA GLN A 178 23.79 4.76 -13.33
C GLN A 178 24.85 5.82 -13.00
N GLN A 179 24.65 6.58 -11.91
CA GLN A 179 25.48 7.73 -11.56
C GLN A 179 26.76 7.36 -10.80
N ILE A 180 26.71 6.32 -9.96
CA ILE A 180 27.81 5.98 -9.06
C ILE A 180 28.56 4.77 -9.58
N LYS A 181 29.85 4.96 -9.89
CA LYS A 181 30.76 3.89 -10.32
C LYS A 181 31.20 3.06 -9.09
N GLY A 182 31.54 1.80 -9.31
CA GLY A 182 32.09 0.92 -8.27
C GLY A 182 31.06 0.35 -7.29
N VAL A 183 29.76 0.64 -7.47
CA VAL A 183 28.70 -0.01 -6.69
C VAL A 183 28.59 -1.48 -7.10
N SER A 184 28.78 -2.38 -6.14
CA SER A 184 28.68 -3.82 -6.33
C SER A 184 27.62 -4.42 -5.39
N GLY A 185 26.93 -5.46 -5.85
CA GLY A 185 25.90 -6.11 -5.02
C GLY A 185 24.61 -5.27 -4.81
N PRO A 186 23.79 -5.61 -3.78
CA PRO A 186 22.51 -4.96 -3.57
C PRO A 186 22.65 -3.55 -2.98
N ILE A 187 22.03 -2.56 -3.62
CA ILE A 187 22.14 -1.14 -3.23
C ILE A 187 21.15 -0.78 -2.11
N ILE A 188 19.93 -1.31 -2.20
CA ILE A 188 18.80 -0.89 -1.37
C ILE A 188 18.73 -1.75 -0.10
N VAL A 189 18.93 -1.11 1.06
CA VAL A 189 18.81 -1.75 2.38
C VAL A 189 17.45 -1.50 3.04
N HIS A 190 16.84 -0.34 2.77
CA HIS A 190 15.50 0.03 3.22
C HIS A 190 14.83 0.94 2.18
N ARG A 191 13.53 1.23 2.35
CA ARG A 191 12.75 1.99 1.36
C ARG A 191 11.88 3.03 2.04
N LEU A 192 11.70 4.15 1.36
CA LEU A 192 10.65 5.12 1.63
C LEU A 192 9.53 4.95 0.60
N ASP A 193 8.28 5.22 1.02
CA ASP A 193 7.16 5.30 0.10
C ASP A 193 7.42 6.38 -0.97
N MET A 194 6.81 6.24 -2.15
CA MET A 194 7.02 7.16 -3.27
C MET A 194 6.81 8.62 -2.86
N ALA A 195 5.70 8.92 -2.20
CA ALA A 195 5.32 10.25 -1.75
C ALA A 195 6.13 10.75 -0.53
N THR A 196 6.76 9.86 0.23
CA THR A 196 7.54 10.23 1.43
C THR A 196 8.88 10.82 1.03
N SER A 197 9.28 11.94 1.63
CA SER A 197 10.60 12.55 1.40
C SER A 197 11.59 12.20 2.53
N GLY A 198 12.88 12.46 2.33
CA GLY A 198 13.89 12.45 3.40
C GLY A 198 15.02 11.44 3.23
N LEU A 199 15.70 11.19 4.34
CA LEU A 199 16.97 10.45 4.38
C LEU A 199 16.78 8.97 4.03
N LEU A 200 17.59 8.48 3.11
CA LEU A 200 17.69 7.08 2.73
C LEU A 200 19.17 6.66 2.75
N VAL A 201 19.46 5.49 3.32
CA VAL A 201 20.80 4.89 3.33
C VAL A 201 20.84 3.80 2.27
N LEU A 202 21.94 3.77 1.54
CA LEU A 202 22.25 2.82 0.47
C LEU A 202 23.60 2.17 0.77
N ALA A 203 23.78 0.93 0.35
CA ALA A 203 25.04 0.22 0.44
C ALA A 203 25.77 0.25 -0.92
N LYS A 204 27.09 0.43 -0.90
CA LYS A 204 27.93 0.38 -2.10
C LYS A 204 28.45 -1.02 -2.41
N ASN A 205 28.44 -1.92 -1.44
CA ASN A 205 28.92 -3.29 -1.58
C ASN A 205 28.06 -4.30 -0.80
N LYS A 206 28.25 -5.60 -1.08
CA LYS A 206 27.51 -6.71 -0.45
C LYS A 206 27.73 -6.80 1.06
N ASN A 207 28.91 -6.45 1.56
CA ASN A 207 29.22 -6.52 2.99
C ASN A 207 28.48 -5.42 3.77
N ALA A 208 28.60 -4.17 3.33
CA ALA A 208 27.84 -3.04 3.86
C ALA A 208 26.33 -3.33 3.84
N HIS A 209 25.81 -3.87 2.72
CA HIS A 209 24.40 -4.24 2.60
C HIS A 209 23.96 -5.22 3.69
N LYS A 210 24.70 -6.33 3.86
CA LYS A 210 24.40 -7.35 4.87
C LYS A 210 24.41 -6.78 6.29
N ILE A 211 25.41 -5.97 6.63
CA ILE A 211 25.58 -5.42 7.98
C ILE A 211 24.49 -4.39 8.30
N ILE A 212 24.22 -3.45 7.39
CA ILE A 212 23.16 -2.46 7.59
C ILE A 212 21.78 -3.12 7.60
N GLN A 213 21.52 -4.07 6.70
CA GLN A 213 20.25 -4.82 6.70
C GLN A 213 20.02 -5.55 8.02
N SER A 214 21.06 -6.15 8.60
CA SER A 214 21.00 -6.78 9.93
C SER A 214 20.57 -5.78 11.02
N GLN A 215 21.09 -4.55 10.99
CA GLN A 215 20.68 -3.51 11.95
C GLN A 215 19.19 -3.13 11.80
N PHE A 216 18.65 -3.10 10.57
CA PHE A 216 17.22 -2.90 10.35
C PHE A 216 16.39 -4.08 10.88
N ILE A 217 16.82 -5.31 10.63
CA ILE A 217 16.15 -6.54 11.10
C ILE A 217 16.11 -6.57 12.64
N ASN A 218 17.24 -6.25 13.27
CA ASN A 218 17.41 -6.22 14.73
C ASN A 218 16.86 -4.95 15.38
N LYS A 219 16.31 -4.02 14.59
CA LYS A 219 15.70 -2.75 15.04
C LYS A 219 16.65 -1.85 15.84
N THR A 220 17.95 -1.92 15.56
CA THR A 220 18.96 -1.05 16.18
C THR A 220 19.06 0.31 15.50
N VAL A 221 18.62 0.41 14.25
CA VAL A 221 18.51 1.68 13.52
C VAL A 221 17.41 2.54 14.14
N LYS A 222 17.77 3.76 14.57
CA LYS A 222 16.79 4.75 15.03
C LYS A 222 16.38 5.62 13.84
N LYS A 223 15.07 5.79 13.70
CA LYS A 223 14.46 6.63 12.68
C LYS A 223 13.53 7.61 13.35
N ARG A 224 13.56 8.87 12.92
CA ARG A 224 12.55 9.87 13.26
C ARG A 224 11.98 10.44 11.96
N TYR A 225 10.67 10.57 11.95
CA TYR A 225 9.93 11.17 10.87
C TYR A 225 9.17 12.38 11.39
N THR A 226 9.09 13.44 10.60
CA THR A 226 8.21 14.58 10.84
C THR A 226 6.98 14.43 9.97
N ALA A 227 5.80 14.59 10.56
CA ALA A 227 4.54 14.59 9.85
C ALA A 227 3.65 15.75 10.26
N LEU A 228 2.85 16.26 9.32
CA LEU A 228 1.79 17.23 9.58
C LEU A 228 0.43 16.55 9.41
N LEU A 229 -0.36 16.52 10.48
CA LEU A 229 -1.65 15.85 10.53
C LEU A 229 -2.79 16.84 10.25
N ASP A 230 -3.82 16.36 9.56
CA ASP A 230 -5.03 17.09 9.18
C ASP A 230 -6.06 17.07 10.32
N GLY A 231 -5.71 17.72 11.43
CA GLY A 231 -6.53 17.82 12.63
C GLY A 231 -5.74 18.05 13.91
N ILE A 232 -6.46 18.22 15.01
CA ILE A 232 -5.90 18.37 16.36
C ILE A 232 -6.02 17.05 17.12
N ILE A 233 -4.88 16.48 17.52
CA ILE A 233 -4.85 15.33 18.44
C ILE A 233 -4.69 15.80 19.88
N THR A 234 -5.40 15.15 20.81
CA THR A 234 -5.51 15.53 22.21
C THR A 234 -4.27 15.20 23.02
N GLU A 235 -3.72 14.00 22.85
CA GLU A 235 -2.57 13.55 23.64
C GLU A 235 -1.26 14.13 23.11
N ASN A 236 -0.26 14.33 23.98
CA ASN A 236 1.03 14.92 23.61
C ASN A 236 2.05 13.88 23.12
N LYS A 237 1.88 12.61 23.47
CA LYS A 237 2.74 11.50 23.06
C LYS A 237 2.01 10.18 23.26
N GLY A 238 2.45 9.15 22.55
CA GLY A 238 1.85 7.83 22.69
C GLY A 238 2.55 6.73 21.90
N ILE A 239 1.92 5.55 21.90
CA ILE A 239 2.36 4.38 21.15
C ILE A 239 1.17 3.79 20.42
N ILE A 240 1.33 3.56 19.12
CA ILE A 240 0.33 2.89 18.29
C ILE A 240 0.84 1.49 17.97
N ASN A 241 0.01 0.47 18.23
CA ASN A 241 0.35 -0.93 18.03
C ASN A 241 -0.78 -1.63 17.27
N LEU A 242 -0.81 -1.42 15.96
CA LEU A 242 -1.80 -2.02 15.06
C LEU A 242 -1.11 -2.94 14.07
N PRO A 243 -1.45 -4.24 14.01
CA PRO A 243 -0.87 -5.17 13.04
C PRO A 243 -1.38 -4.86 11.63
N LEU A 244 -0.47 -4.84 10.65
CA LEU A 244 -0.76 -4.40 9.28
C LEU A 244 -0.50 -5.50 8.26
N ARG A 245 -1.33 -5.55 7.23
CA ARG A 245 -1.05 -6.30 6.00
C ARG A 245 -1.51 -5.51 4.78
N VAL A 246 -1.03 -5.96 3.62
CA VAL A 246 -1.53 -5.48 2.33
C VAL A 246 -3.02 -5.82 2.18
N ASP A 247 -3.76 -4.87 1.64
CA ASP A 247 -5.07 -5.13 1.10
C ASP A 247 -4.91 -5.80 -0.27
N LEU A 248 -5.32 -7.06 -0.35
CA LEU A 248 -5.17 -7.85 -1.58
C LEU A 248 -6.15 -7.40 -2.67
N ASP A 249 -7.28 -6.80 -2.27
CA ASP A 249 -8.35 -6.36 -3.15
C ASP A 249 -8.17 -4.90 -3.59
N ASP A 250 -7.35 -4.12 -2.87
CA ASP A 250 -7.17 -2.68 -3.13
C ASP A 250 -5.68 -2.25 -3.03
N ARG A 251 -4.79 -3.00 -3.69
CA ARG A 251 -3.36 -2.67 -3.74
C ARG A 251 -3.14 -1.27 -4.32
N PRO A 252 -2.21 -0.45 -3.77
CA PRO A 252 -1.19 -0.79 -2.76
C PRO A 252 -1.61 -0.49 -1.31
N ARG A 253 -2.91 -0.28 -1.03
CA ARG A 253 -3.37 0.05 0.33
C ARG A 253 -3.05 -1.07 1.31
N GLN A 254 -2.96 -0.68 2.57
CA GLN A 254 -2.77 -1.55 3.70
C GLN A 254 -4.01 -1.46 4.59
N LEU A 255 -4.21 -2.49 5.41
CA LEU A 255 -5.32 -2.56 6.36
C LEU A 255 -4.86 -3.12 7.70
N VAL A 256 -5.63 -2.87 8.75
CA VAL A 256 -5.40 -3.45 10.08
C VAL A 256 -5.97 -4.86 10.11
N CYS A 257 -5.15 -5.83 10.52
CA CYS A 257 -5.55 -7.24 10.59
C CYS A 257 -4.86 -7.97 11.73
N TYR A 258 -5.63 -8.41 12.72
CA TYR A 258 -5.09 -9.14 13.88
C TYR A 258 -4.77 -10.61 13.58
N GLU A 259 -5.44 -11.20 12.59
CA GLU A 259 -5.27 -12.62 12.24
C GLU A 259 -4.00 -12.88 11.40
N HIS A 260 -3.75 -12.02 10.41
CA HIS A 260 -2.69 -12.20 9.41
C HIS A 260 -1.76 -10.99 9.27
N GLY A 261 -2.05 -9.90 9.98
CA GLY A 261 -1.22 -8.71 9.96
C GLY A 261 0.09 -8.92 10.70
N LYS A 262 1.16 -8.35 10.15
CA LYS A 262 2.45 -8.34 10.82
C LYS A 262 2.42 -7.29 11.93
N PRO A 263 2.92 -7.58 13.14
CA PRO A 263 3.01 -6.60 14.21
C PRO A 263 3.74 -5.33 13.74
N ALA A 264 3.13 -4.18 14.04
CA ALA A 264 3.67 -2.88 13.70
C ALA A 264 3.50 -1.90 14.87
N LYS A 265 4.61 -1.27 15.28
CA LYS A 265 4.68 -0.39 16.45
C LYS A 265 5.33 0.94 16.09
N THR A 266 4.68 2.03 16.45
CA THR A 266 5.13 3.40 16.25
C THR A 266 5.01 4.16 17.56
N LYS A 267 6.08 4.80 18.03
CA LYS A 267 5.97 5.83 19.07
C LYS A 267 5.80 7.18 18.40
N TRP A 268 5.13 8.11 19.06
CA TRP A 268 4.91 9.45 18.52
C TRP A 268 4.88 10.51 19.63
N GLU A 269 5.17 11.75 19.25
CA GLU A 269 5.09 12.93 20.11
C GLU A 269 4.65 14.16 19.31
N VAL A 270 3.90 15.05 19.94
CA VAL A 270 3.49 16.34 19.36
C VAL A 270 4.60 17.34 19.50
N ILE A 271 4.83 18.08 18.42
CA ILE A 271 5.79 19.17 18.35
C ILE A 271 5.07 20.52 18.39
N GLU A 272 3.96 20.63 17.65
CA GLU A 272 3.22 21.87 17.52
C GLU A 272 1.74 21.57 17.20
N ARG A 273 0.84 22.41 17.72
CA ARG A 273 -0.57 22.47 17.31
C ARG A 273 -0.85 23.89 16.83
N LYS A 274 -1.23 24.04 15.56
CA LYS A 274 -1.43 25.35 14.95
C LYS A 274 -2.41 25.26 13.78
N ASN A 275 -3.32 26.23 13.67
CA ASN A 275 -4.28 26.36 12.56
C ASN A 275 -5.08 25.07 12.27
N GLY A 276 -5.56 24.41 13.32
CA GLY A 276 -6.32 23.15 13.21
C GLY A 276 -5.49 21.93 12.80
N LYS A 277 -4.15 22.04 12.77
CA LYS A 277 -3.22 20.97 12.38
C LYS A 277 -2.29 20.61 13.54
N THR A 278 -1.80 19.37 13.53
CA THR A 278 -0.82 18.89 14.52
C THR A 278 0.44 18.43 13.81
N LYS A 279 1.58 19.01 14.19
CA LYS A 279 2.90 18.53 13.79
C LYS A 279 3.39 17.50 14.79
N VAL A 280 3.80 16.33 14.31
CA VAL A 280 4.25 15.22 15.14
C VAL A 280 5.59 14.68 14.68
N HIS A 281 6.35 14.16 15.64
CA HIS A 281 7.43 13.23 15.35
C HIS A 281 6.94 11.79 15.50
N PHE A 282 7.26 10.96 14.52
CA PHE A 282 7.05 9.52 14.54
C PHE A 282 8.39 8.78 14.67
N TYR A 283 8.41 7.78 15.56
CA TYR A 283 9.53 6.88 15.80
C TYR A 283 9.10 5.43 15.49
N PRO A 284 9.15 5.00 14.22
CA PRO A 284 8.73 3.67 13.82
C PRO A 284 9.72 2.60 14.30
N ILE A 285 9.28 1.77 15.24
CA ILE A 285 10.07 0.65 15.79
C ILE A 285 10.11 -0.51 14.79
N SER A 286 9.01 -0.76 14.09
CA SER A 286 8.94 -1.63 12.92
C SER A 286 9.03 -0.81 11.62
N GLY A 287 9.12 -1.48 10.47
CA GLY A 287 9.08 -0.84 9.15
C GLY A 287 8.13 -1.57 8.21
N ARG A 288 6.82 -1.49 8.46
CA ARG A 288 5.81 -2.06 7.55
C ARG A 288 5.44 -1.03 6.48
N THR A 289 5.03 -1.51 5.32
CA THR A 289 4.53 -0.67 4.22
C THR A 289 3.43 0.25 4.75
N HIS A 290 3.50 1.54 4.41
CA HIS A 290 2.54 2.58 4.83
C HIS A 290 2.25 2.64 6.34
N GLN A 291 3.15 2.16 7.21
CA GLN A 291 2.86 2.03 8.65
C GLN A 291 2.46 3.34 9.30
N LEU A 292 3.23 4.41 9.10
CA LEU A 292 2.98 5.72 9.71
C LEU A 292 1.68 6.34 9.19
N ARG A 293 1.43 6.19 7.89
CA ARG A 293 0.22 6.65 7.21
C ARG A 293 -1.04 5.99 7.77
N MET A 294 -1.01 4.65 7.91
CA MET A 294 -2.08 3.87 8.51
C MET A 294 -2.27 4.19 9.99
N HIS A 295 -1.19 4.25 10.77
CA HIS A 295 -1.26 4.54 12.20
C HIS A 295 -1.79 5.95 12.48
N ALA A 296 -1.46 6.93 11.65
CA ALA A 296 -2.04 8.27 11.74
C ALA A 296 -3.54 8.24 11.42
N SER A 297 -3.93 7.63 10.30
CA SER A 297 -5.30 7.76 9.80
C SER A 297 -6.33 6.82 10.43
N HIS A 298 -5.93 5.64 10.89
CA HIS A 298 -6.89 4.63 11.36
C HIS A 298 -7.61 5.08 12.64
N SER A 299 -8.87 4.68 12.81
CA SER A 299 -9.69 5.07 13.97
C SER A 299 -9.13 4.58 15.31
N LEU A 300 -8.53 3.38 15.31
CA LEU A 300 -7.77 2.83 16.46
C LEU A 300 -6.32 3.38 16.58
N GLY A 301 -5.92 4.27 15.67
CA GLY A 301 -4.63 4.96 15.65
C GLY A 301 -4.78 6.38 16.20
N LEU A 302 -4.29 7.38 15.46
CA LEU A 302 -4.54 8.79 15.80
C LEU A 302 -5.87 9.32 15.27
N ASN A 303 -6.58 8.54 14.44
CA ASN A 303 -7.79 8.97 13.75
C ASN A 303 -7.65 10.32 13.01
N THR A 304 -6.42 10.69 12.63
CA THR A 304 -6.07 11.99 12.07
C THR A 304 -5.02 11.75 10.98
N PRO A 305 -5.40 11.72 9.70
CA PRO A 305 -4.48 11.38 8.62
C PRO A 305 -3.40 12.45 8.44
N ILE A 306 -2.32 12.04 7.78
CA ILE A 306 -1.27 12.95 7.32
C ILE A 306 -1.83 13.80 6.18
N ILE A 307 -1.53 15.10 6.17
CA ILE A 307 -1.92 16.01 5.10
C ILE A 307 -1.33 15.53 3.77
N GLY A 308 -2.16 15.56 2.72
CA GLY A 308 -1.80 15.16 1.37
C GLY A 308 -1.61 13.67 1.17
N ASP A 309 -2.02 12.84 2.14
CA ASP A 309 -2.08 11.40 1.97
C ASP A 309 -3.22 11.04 1.00
N ASP A 310 -2.85 10.67 -0.21
CA ASP A 310 -3.74 10.29 -1.31
C ASP A 310 -4.46 8.95 -1.10
N LEU A 311 -3.94 8.10 -0.22
CA LEU A 311 -4.56 6.81 0.09
C LEU A 311 -5.46 6.93 1.31
N TYR A 312 -4.94 7.42 2.43
CA TYR A 312 -5.63 7.36 3.72
C TYR A 312 -6.17 8.71 4.19
N GLY A 313 -5.90 9.78 3.46
CA GLY A 313 -6.36 11.12 3.79
C GLY A 313 -7.00 11.82 2.60
N LYS A 314 -6.80 13.13 2.53
CA LYS A 314 -7.18 13.98 1.41
C LYS A 314 -5.91 14.33 0.63
N LYS A 315 -5.91 14.05 -0.67
CA LYS A 315 -4.81 14.42 -1.57
C LYS A 315 -4.58 15.94 -1.54
N SER A 316 -3.31 16.33 -1.61
CA SER A 316 -2.84 17.72 -1.70
C SER A 316 -1.68 17.76 -2.71
N ASP A 317 -0.99 18.90 -2.79
CA ASP A 317 0.28 19.12 -3.47
C ASP A 317 1.37 18.07 -3.15
N ARG A 318 1.46 17.58 -1.90
CA ARG A 318 2.40 16.53 -1.49
C ARG A 318 1.95 15.80 -0.24
N LEU A 319 2.54 14.63 0.02
CA LEU A 319 2.48 14.00 1.34
C LEU A 319 3.39 14.76 2.33
N TYR A 320 2.81 15.21 3.44
CA TYR A 320 3.52 15.87 4.53
C TYR A 320 4.10 14.85 5.52
N LEU A 321 4.92 13.93 4.99
CA LEU A 321 5.69 12.95 5.75
C LEU A 321 7.16 12.98 5.29
N HIS A 322 8.05 13.14 6.25
CA HIS A 322 9.48 13.34 5.99
C HIS A 322 10.35 12.49 6.93
N SER A 323 11.26 11.69 6.38
CA SER A 323 12.27 10.94 7.12
C SER A 323 13.42 11.88 7.53
N ASP A 324 13.25 12.56 8.66
CA ASP A 324 14.11 13.67 9.09
C ASP A 324 15.44 13.24 9.73
N THR A 325 15.50 12.05 10.36
CA THR A 325 16.68 11.61 11.11
C THR A 325 16.88 10.11 10.96
N LEU A 326 18.13 9.74 10.72
CA LEU A 326 18.56 8.35 10.61
C LEU A 326 19.84 8.17 11.42
N GLU A 327 19.83 7.22 12.36
CA GLU A 327 20.98 6.90 13.23
C GLU A 327 21.22 5.40 13.24
N PHE A 328 22.46 4.99 12.96
CA PHE A 328 22.90 3.60 12.87
C PHE A 328 24.43 3.49 13.07
N ALA A 329 24.95 2.27 13.21
CA ALA A 329 26.40 2.05 13.31
C ALA A 329 27.01 1.81 11.92
N HIS A 330 28.11 2.48 11.60
CA HIS A 330 28.83 2.30 10.34
C HIS A 330 29.26 0.82 10.15
N PRO A 331 29.13 0.22 8.94
CA PRO A 331 29.31 -1.21 8.75
C PRO A 331 30.74 -1.70 9.05
N ILE A 332 31.76 -0.87 8.85
CA ILE A 332 33.17 -1.22 9.07
C ILE A 332 33.65 -0.68 10.43
N THR A 333 33.78 0.64 10.56
CA THR A 333 34.29 1.31 11.76
C THR A 333 33.44 1.11 13.02
N LYS A 334 32.18 0.69 12.89
CA LYS A 334 31.20 0.52 14.00
C LYS A 334 30.83 1.80 14.73
N GLU A 335 31.35 2.95 14.33
CA GLU A 335 31.01 4.25 14.90
C GLU A 335 29.53 4.58 14.68
N LYS A 336 28.92 5.27 15.64
CA LYS A 336 27.55 5.73 15.50
C LYS A 336 27.50 6.92 14.56
N MET A 337 26.76 6.77 13.47
CA MET A 337 26.49 7.83 12.53
C MET A 337 25.08 8.36 12.77
N LYS A 338 24.90 9.69 12.71
CA LYS A 338 23.61 10.35 12.80
C LYS A 338 23.48 11.39 11.71
N PHE A 339 22.50 11.21 10.85
CA PHE A 339 22.17 12.15 9.80
C PHE A 339 20.85 12.84 10.13
N HIS A 340 20.78 14.15 9.88
CA HIS A 340 19.58 14.95 10.09
C HIS A 340 19.35 15.89 8.92
N LYS A 341 18.12 15.91 8.42
CA LYS A 341 17.64 16.90 7.45
C LYS A 341 16.24 17.33 7.87
N LYS A 342 16.04 18.63 8.08
CA LYS A 342 14.76 19.18 8.55
C LYS A 342 13.71 19.09 7.44
N ALA A 343 12.46 18.84 7.83
CA ALA A 343 11.33 18.95 6.91
C ALA A 343 11.05 20.41 6.55
N ASP A 344 10.64 20.65 5.31
CA ASP A 344 10.33 22.00 4.78
C ASP A 344 8.95 22.53 5.22
N PHE A 345 8.24 21.77 6.05
CA PHE A 345 6.89 22.03 6.56
C PHE A 345 6.85 21.81 8.07
#